data_AF-A0A0S8K051-F1
#
_entry.id   AF-A0A0S8K051-F1
#
_cell.length_a   1.000
_cell.length_b   1.000
_cell.length_c   1.000
_cell.angle_alpha   90.00
_cell.angle_beta   90.00
_cell.angle_gamma   90.00
#
_symmetry.space_group_name_H-M   'P 1'
#
loop_
_entity.id
_entity.type
_entity.pdbx_description
1 polymer ?
#
loop_
_entity_poly.entity_id
_entity_poly.type
_entity_poly.pdbx_seq_one_letter_code
_entity_poly.pdbx_strand_id
1 'polypeptide(L)'
;MLLLTINFLNANPMETEFSKDVFDTGDGELAITFIGHGTLMFEYNDMVIHIDPTMSETDYAKMPDADMVLVTHHHGDHLDVTAIKHIIKEDCPVVMTPSCLDQLEDIKGTVIMENGDKKTVKGIPIEAIPAYNIEHKRSNGEPFHPKGIGNAYLLGIGDLKVLIGGDTENVPEIKALKDIDIAFLPMNLPYTMTPEMVADAARAMQPKILYPYHFGQTDPEELVILLQDEKEIEVRIRDLQ
;
A
#
# COMPACT_ATOMS: atom_id res chain seq x y z
N MET A 1 46.20 -43.92 -0.63
CA MET A 1 44.77 -43.63 -0.80
C MET A 1 44.53 -42.28 -0.15
N LEU A 2 44.55 -41.20 -0.95
CA LEU A 2 44.46 -39.81 -0.46
C LEU A 2 42.97 -39.44 -0.41
N LEU A 3 42.43 -39.17 0.78
CA LEU A 3 41.05 -38.68 0.95
C LEU A 3 40.99 -37.20 0.54
N LEU A 4 40.15 -36.90 -0.46
CA LEU A 4 39.71 -35.54 -0.78
C LEU A 4 38.56 -35.18 0.15
N THR A 5 38.74 -34.21 1.03
CA THR A 5 37.65 -33.55 1.75
C THR A 5 37.10 -32.42 0.89
N ILE A 6 35.88 -32.58 0.40
CA ILE A 6 35.12 -31.51 -0.29
C ILE A 6 34.45 -30.68 0.80
N ASN A 7 34.92 -29.45 0.99
CA ASN A 7 34.19 -28.45 1.78
C ASN A 7 33.03 -27.93 0.93
N PHE A 8 31.81 -28.28 1.31
CA PHE A 8 30.62 -27.58 0.82
C PHE A 8 30.57 -26.20 1.48
N LEU A 9 30.77 -25.15 0.69
CA LEU A 9 30.36 -23.81 1.07
C LEU A 9 28.84 -23.80 1.15
N ASN A 10 28.31 -23.62 2.37
CA ASN A 10 26.92 -23.24 2.55
C ASN A 10 26.75 -21.84 1.97
N ALA A 11 26.11 -21.74 0.80
CA ALA A 11 25.51 -20.49 0.38
C ALA A 11 24.31 -20.25 1.30
N ASN A 12 24.38 -19.21 2.14
CA ASN A 12 23.16 -18.68 2.76
C ASN A 12 22.22 -18.27 1.61
N PRO A 13 20.94 -18.65 1.62
CA PRO A 13 19.99 -18.07 0.70
C PRO A 13 19.99 -16.56 0.93
N MET A 14 20.21 -15.80 -0.15
CA MET A 14 20.08 -14.34 -0.16
C MET A 14 18.68 -14.02 0.38
N GLU A 15 18.58 -13.43 1.57
CA GLU A 15 17.37 -12.72 1.96
C GLU A 15 17.16 -11.64 0.89
N THR A 16 15.99 -11.65 0.27
CA THR A 16 15.61 -10.60 -0.68
C THR A 16 15.50 -9.30 0.12
N GLU A 17 16.50 -8.44 0.00
CA GLU A 17 16.48 -7.13 0.67
C GLU A 17 15.59 -6.21 -0.17
N PHE A 18 14.40 -5.91 0.35
CA PHE A 18 13.45 -4.99 -0.29
C PHE A 18 14.05 -3.57 -0.37
N SER A 19 13.77 -2.88 -1.48
CA SER A 19 14.18 -1.48 -1.61
C SER A 19 13.37 -0.58 -0.68
N LYS A 20 13.94 0.55 -0.29
CA LYS A 20 13.29 1.53 0.58
C LYS A 20 13.67 2.96 0.25
N ASP A 21 12.74 3.87 0.52
CA ASP A 21 12.99 5.30 0.54
C ASP A 21 12.78 5.83 1.97
N VAL A 22 13.54 6.86 2.34
CA VAL A 22 13.49 7.46 3.69
C VAL A 22 13.17 8.95 3.55
N PHE A 23 12.30 9.44 4.43
CA PHE A 23 11.79 10.79 4.45
C PHE A 23 11.95 11.41 5.84
N ASP A 24 12.35 12.66 5.90
CA ASP A 24 12.30 13.47 7.12
C ASP A 24 10.84 13.84 7.40
N THR A 25 10.40 13.64 8.65
CA THR A 25 9.03 13.95 9.11
C THR A 25 8.97 15.17 10.03
N GLY A 26 10.09 15.89 10.18
CA GLY A 26 10.28 17.01 11.10
C GLY A 26 10.51 16.62 12.56
N ASP A 27 10.08 15.43 12.97
CA ASP A 27 10.22 14.86 14.31
C ASP A 27 10.87 13.46 14.34
N GLY A 28 11.28 12.95 13.18
CA GLY A 28 11.88 11.63 13.00
C GLY A 28 12.13 11.32 11.53
N GLU A 29 12.18 10.03 11.21
CA GLU A 29 12.29 9.54 9.83
C GLU A 29 11.16 8.55 9.57
N LEU A 30 10.54 8.65 8.39
CA LEU A 30 9.66 7.64 7.81
C LEU A 30 10.47 6.85 6.77
N ALA A 31 10.72 5.57 7.03
CA ALA A 31 11.22 4.66 6.01
C ALA A 31 10.05 3.87 5.41
N ILE A 32 9.95 3.88 4.09
CA ILE A 32 8.95 3.11 3.33
C ILE A 32 9.66 1.99 2.58
N THR A 33 9.36 0.75 2.95
CA THR A 33 9.85 -0.46 2.29
C THR A 33 8.83 -0.94 1.26
N PHE A 34 9.30 -1.16 0.02
CA PHE A 34 8.49 -1.58 -1.12
C PHE A 34 8.54 -3.11 -1.23
N ILE A 35 7.47 -3.79 -0.81
CA ILE A 35 7.44 -5.27 -0.76
C ILE A 35 7.02 -5.83 -2.11
N GLY A 36 5.92 -5.33 -2.68
CA GLY A 36 5.38 -5.75 -3.96
C GLY A 36 3.94 -5.31 -4.10
N HIS A 37 3.41 -5.24 -5.32
CA HIS A 37 1.99 -4.99 -5.56
C HIS A 37 1.40 -3.78 -4.79
N GLY A 38 0.38 -4.01 -3.96
CA GLY A 38 -0.20 -3.05 -3.02
C GLY A 38 0.43 -3.03 -1.61
N THR A 39 1.42 -3.90 -1.38
CA THR A 39 1.98 -4.23 -0.07
C THR A 39 3.19 -3.38 0.28
N LEU A 40 3.11 -2.70 1.42
CA LEU A 40 4.14 -1.79 1.91
C LEU A 40 4.40 -2.01 3.39
N MET A 41 5.61 -1.66 3.86
CA MET A 41 5.92 -1.59 5.28
C MET A 41 6.53 -0.22 5.61
N PHE A 42 5.95 0.46 6.59
CA PHE A 42 6.44 1.73 7.08
C PHE A 42 7.13 1.54 8.43
N GLU A 43 8.28 2.16 8.59
CA GLU A 43 8.97 2.28 9.88
C GLU A 43 9.03 3.77 10.26
N TYR A 44 8.47 4.11 11.43
CA TYR A 44 8.40 5.49 11.91
C TYR A 44 8.44 5.52 13.44
N ASN A 45 9.42 6.20 14.04
CA ASN A 45 9.59 6.31 15.50
C ASN A 45 9.46 4.96 16.25
N ASP A 46 10.26 3.98 15.83
CA ASP A 46 10.27 2.58 16.33
C ASP A 46 8.97 1.79 16.09
N MET A 47 7.99 2.37 15.40
CA MET A 47 6.72 1.72 15.06
C MET A 47 6.80 1.09 13.68
N VAL A 48 6.36 -0.16 13.57
CA VAL A 48 6.19 -0.86 12.29
C VAL A 48 4.72 -0.88 11.89
N ILE A 49 4.40 -0.33 10.71
CA ILE A 49 3.06 -0.36 10.11
C ILE A 49 3.11 -1.21 8.85
N HIS A 50 2.31 -2.28 8.79
CA HIS A 50 2.14 -3.06 7.56
C HIS A 50 0.87 -2.64 6.83
N ILE A 51 0.98 -2.44 5.52
CA ILE A 51 -0.11 -2.01 4.63
C ILE A 51 -0.38 -3.14 3.65
N ASP A 52 -1.62 -3.59 3.59
CA ASP A 52 -2.11 -4.66 2.71
C ASP A 52 -1.18 -5.90 2.70
N PRO A 53 -0.86 -6.49 3.88
CA PRO A 53 0.08 -7.59 3.95
C PRO A 53 -0.49 -8.87 3.32
N THR A 54 0.30 -9.51 2.44
CA THR A 54 -0.06 -10.77 1.78
C THR A 54 1.13 -11.74 1.63
N MET A 55 0.87 -13.03 1.82
CA MET A 55 1.89 -14.08 1.65
C MET A 55 2.34 -14.24 0.20
N SER A 56 1.65 -13.64 -0.79
CA SER A 56 2.08 -13.69 -2.19
C SER A 56 3.34 -12.88 -2.46
N GLU A 57 3.54 -11.78 -1.73
CA GLU A 57 4.67 -10.87 -1.96
C GLU A 57 5.89 -11.20 -1.09
N THR A 58 5.68 -11.75 0.11
CA THR A 58 6.79 -12.14 0.98
C THR A 58 6.41 -13.19 2.04
N ASP A 59 7.43 -13.82 2.62
CA ASP A 59 7.29 -14.71 3.77
C ASP A 59 7.14 -13.90 5.06
N TYR A 60 5.89 -13.57 5.42
CA TYR A 60 5.57 -12.77 6.60
C TYR A 60 6.02 -13.38 7.93
N ALA A 61 6.38 -14.67 7.98
CA ALA A 61 6.98 -15.26 9.17
C ALA A 61 8.39 -14.73 9.48
N LYS A 62 9.01 -14.01 8.54
CA LYS A 62 10.34 -13.38 8.68
C LYS A 62 10.27 -11.86 8.76
N MET A 63 9.09 -11.27 8.60
CA MET A 63 8.91 -9.83 8.65
C MET A 63 8.83 -9.35 10.11
N PRO A 64 9.20 -8.09 10.40
CA PRO A 64 9.05 -7.53 11.73
C PRO A 64 7.59 -7.53 12.19
N ASP A 65 7.37 -7.81 13.47
CA ASP A 65 6.04 -7.75 14.08
C ASP A 65 5.43 -6.35 13.93
N ALA A 66 4.14 -6.30 13.61
CA ALA A 66 3.37 -5.08 13.44
C ALA A 66 3.04 -4.41 14.79
N ASP A 67 3.09 -3.08 14.79
CA ASP A 67 2.46 -2.25 15.82
C ASP A 67 1.13 -1.66 15.34
N MET A 68 0.89 -1.66 14.03
CA MET A 68 -0.38 -1.39 13.37
C MET A 68 -0.42 -2.11 12.02
N VAL A 69 -1.59 -2.59 11.63
CA VAL A 69 -1.85 -3.11 10.27
C VAL A 69 -2.94 -2.26 9.63
N LEU A 70 -2.81 -1.94 8.35
CA LEU A 70 -3.79 -1.21 7.55
C LEU A 70 -4.21 -2.08 6.36
N VAL A 71 -5.51 -2.30 6.20
CA VAL A 71 -6.09 -3.08 5.10
C VAL A 71 -7.10 -2.24 4.33
N THR A 72 -6.84 -2.00 3.05
CA THR A 72 -7.66 -1.14 2.17
C THR A 72 -9.01 -1.78 1.83
N HIS A 73 -9.03 -3.08 1.53
CA HIS A 73 -10.24 -3.82 1.21
C HIS A 73 -10.08 -5.34 1.32
N HIS A 74 -11.14 -6.09 1.00
CA HIS A 74 -11.30 -7.51 1.34
C HIS A 74 -10.78 -8.50 0.29
N HIS A 75 -10.21 -8.05 -0.83
CA HIS A 75 -9.65 -8.97 -1.82
C HIS A 75 -8.33 -9.58 -1.31
N GLY A 76 -8.03 -10.81 -1.74
CA GLY A 76 -6.97 -11.64 -1.12
C GLY A 76 -5.54 -11.19 -1.40
N ASP A 77 -5.34 -10.34 -2.39
CA ASP A 77 -4.11 -9.62 -2.70
C ASP A 77 -3.85 -8.42 -1.76
N HIS A 78 -4.84 -8.04 -0.92
CA HIS A 78 -4.70 -6.99 0.10
C HIS A 78 -5.03 -7.46 1.52
N LEU A 79 -5.93 -8.43 1.65
CA LEU A 79 -6.33 -9.04 2.92
C LEU A 79 -5.92 -10.51 2.95
N ASP A 80 -4.77 -10.79 3.55
CA ASP A 80 -4.35 -12.14 3.87
C ASP A 80 -4.29 -12.35 5.39
N VAL A 81 -5.27 -13.06 5.91
CA VAL A 81 -5.39 -13.41 7.33
C VAL A 81 -4.17 -14.19 7.82
N THR A 82 -3.53 -14.99 6.96
CA THR A 82 -2.32 -15.75 7.30
C THR A 82 -1.13 -14.82 7.48
N ALA A 83 -0.92 -13.90 6.53
CA ALA A 83 0.13 -12.89 6.63
C ALA A 83 -0.04 -12.05 7.91
N ILE A 84 -1.25 -11.55 8.16
CA ILE A 84 -1.58 -10.78 9.36
C ILE A 84 -1.27 -11.59 10.62
N LYS A 85 -1.70 -12.86 10.71
CA LYS A 85 -1.43 -13.72 11.88
C LYS A 85 0.06 -13.96 12.15
N HIS A 86 0.93 -13.83 11.16
CA HIS A 86 2.38 -13.96 11.35
C HIS A 86 3.03 -12.74 12.03
N ILE A 87 2.45 -11.55 11.88
CA ILE A 87 3.05 -10.29 12.34
C ILE A 87 2.29 -9.61 13.49
N ILE A 88 1.03 -9.93 13.74
CA ILE A 88 0.27 -9.25 14.80
C ILE A 88 0.75 -9.64 16.20
N LYS A 89 0.97 -8.63 17.03
CA LYS A 89 1.10 -8.78 18.49
C LYS A 89 -0.28 -8.80 19.16
N GLU A 90 -0.32 -9.14 20.45
CA GLU A 90 -1.53 -8.96 21.26
C GLU A 90 -1.98 -7.48 21.21
N ASP A 91 -3.28 -7.26 21.00
CA ASP A 91 -3.90 -5.93 20.87
C ASP A 91 -3.34 -5.01 19.77
N CYS A 92 -2.61 -5.56 18.79
CA CYS A 92 -2.18 -4.82 17.61
C CYS A 92 -3.42 -4.31 16.84
N PRO A 93 -3.58 -2.99 16.63
CA PRO A 93 -4.71 -2.47 15.88
C PRO A 93 -4.62 -2.88 14.41
N VAL A 94 -5.74 -3.39 13.88
CA VAL A 94 -5.89 -3.70 12.45
C VAL A 94 -6.97 -2.78 11.89
N VAL A 95 -6.55 -1.73 11.19
CA VAL A 95 -7.41 -0.71 10.59
C VAL A 95 -7.91 -1.21 9.24
N MET A 96 -9.22 -1.15 8.99
CA MET A 96 -9.81 -1.71 7.78
C MET A 96 -11.20 -1.16 7.46
N THR A 97 -11.69 -1.44 6.25
CA THR A 97 -13.10 -1.27 5.87
C THR A 97 -14.01 -2.33 6.52
N PRO A 98 -15.31 -2.04 6.75
CA PRO A 98 -16.29 -3.04 7.19
C PRO A 98 -16.32 -4.33 6.36
N SER A 99 -15.98 -4.29 5.07
CA SER A 99 -16.05 -5.49 4.20
C SER A 99 -15.04 -6.58 4.58
N CYS A 100 -14.02 -6.26 5.36
CA CYS A 100 -13.00 -7.22 5.79
C CYS A 100 -13.45 -8.09 6.98
N LEU A 101 -14.53 -7.70 7.69
CA LEU A 101 -14.95 -8.31 8.95
C LEU A 101 -15.21 -9.82 8.84
N ASP A 102 -15.85 -10.25 7.76
CA ASP A 102 -16.25 -11.65 7.58
C ASP A 102 -15.05 -12.60 7.45
N GLN A 103 -13.86 -12.09 7.15
CA GLN A 103 -12.64 -12.90 7.00
C GLN A 103 -11.81 -12.96 8.29
N LEU A 104 -12.16 -12.19 9.33
CA LEU A 104 -11.27 -11.90 10.47
C LEU A 104 -11.78 -12.46 11.80
N GLU A 105 -12.48 -13.58 11.79
CA GLU A 105 -13.21 -14.15 12.95
C GLU A 105 -12.39 -14.29 14.26
N ASP A 106 -11.05 -14.30 14.18
CA ASP A 106 -10.14 -14.47 15.34
C ASP A 106 -9.18 -13.29 15.61
N ILE A 107 -9.26 -12.19 14.86
CA ILE A 107 -8.34 -11.06 15.05
C ILE A 107 -8.97 -10.04 15.99
N LYS A 108 -8.32 -9.84 17.14
CA LYS A 108 -8.68 -8.79 18.11
C LYS A 108 -8.06 -7.45 17.69
N GLY A 109 -8.58 -6.35 18.23
CA GLY A 109 -8.03 -5.02 17.96
C GLY A 109 -8.44 -4.41 16.61
N THR A 110 -9.51 -4.91 15.98
CA THR A 110 -9.98 -4.33 14.71
C THR A 110 -10.48 -2.90 14.89
N VAL A 111 -10.04 -2.02 14.00
CA VAL A 111 -10.48 -0.62 13.92
C VAL A 111 -11.19 -0.45 12.59
N ILE A 112 -12.52 -0.57 12.62
CA ILE A 112 -13.34 -0.43 11.42
C ILE A 112 -13.47 1.05 11.05
N MET A 113 -13.20 1.39 9.80
CA MET A 113 -13.34 2.75 9.26
C MET A 113 -14.22 2.71 8.00
N GLU A 114 -15.32 3.44 8.02
CA GLU A 114 -16.16 3.67 6.85
C GLU A 114 -15.59 4.80 5.98
N ASN A 115 -15.99 4.85 4.70
CA ASN A 115 -15.67 5.97 3.82
C ASN A 115 -16.04 7.32 4.50
N GLY A 116 -15.07 8.22 4.64
CA GLY A 116 -15.23 9.53 5.27
C GLY A 116 -14.83 9.58 6.75
N ASP A 117 -14.57 8.44 7.38
CA ASP A 117 -14.11 8.40 8.78
C ASP A 117 -12.74 9.05 8.95
N LYS A 118 -12.56 9.70 10.10
CA LYS A 118 -11.27 10.20 10.57
C LYS A 118 -11.01 9.66 11.97
N LYS A 119 -9.88 8.99 12.15
CA LYS A 119 -9.47 8.42 13.44
C LYS A 119 -7.99 8.66 13.69
N THR A 120 -7.59 8.64 14.96
CA THR A 120 -6.17 8.57 15.33
C THR A 120 -5.91 7.22 15.95
N VAL A 121 -5.01 6.44 15.36
CA VAL A 121 -4.66 5.09 15.81
C VAL A 121 -3.17 5.07 16.09
N LYS A 122 -2.78 4.69 17.31
CA LYS A 122 -1.36 4.68 17.73
C LYS A 122 -0.64 6.02 17.51
N GLY A 123 -1.36 7.13 17.59
CA GLY A 123 -0.82 8.48 17.38
C GLY A 123 -0.81 8.94 15.92
N ILE A 124 -1.20 8.09 14.96
CA ILE A 124 -1.25 8.39 13.53
C ILE A 124 -2.68 8.85 13.16
N PRO A 125 -2.88 10.09 12.71
CA PRO A 125 -4.13 10.49 12.06
C PRO A 125 -4.34 9.71 10.76
N ILE A 126 -5.54 9.15 10.60
CA ILE A 126 -5.95 8.35 9.44
C ILE A 126 -7.30 8.88 8.96
N GLU A 127 -7.40 9.21 7.68
CA GLU A 127 -8.66 9.50 7.00
C GLU A 127 -8.97 8.39 5.99
N ALA A 128 -10.17 7.83 6.03
CA ALA A 128 -10.66 6.86 5.06
C ALA A 128 -11.34 7.59 3.90
N ILE A 129 -10.82 7.42 2.69
CA ILE A 129 -11.31 8.06 1.46
C ILE A 129 -11.95 6.98 0.57
N PRO A 130 -13.09 7.25 -0.10
CA PRO A 130 -13.67 6.28 -1.03
C PRO A 130 -12.68 5.82 -2.12
N ALA A 131 -12.57 4.50 -2.30
CA ALA A 131 -11.80 3.84 -3.36
C ALA A 131 -12.71 2.88 -4.14
N TYR A 132 -12.89 3.10 -5.44
CA TYR A 132 -13.85 2.34 -6.26
C TYR A 132 -13.62 2.51 -7.78
N ASN A 133 -14.25 1.63 -8.57
CA ASN A 133 -14.30 1.78 -10.03
C ASN A 133 -15.47 2.66 -10.49
N ILE A 134 -15.22 3.52 -11.48
CA ILE A 134 -16.20 4.29 -12.24
C ILE A 134 -16.48 3.59 -13.57
N GLU A 135 -15.43 3.29 -14.33
CA GLU A 135 -15.47 2.79 -15.69
C GLU A 135 -15.23 1.28 -15.78
N HIS A 136 -14.19 0.75 -15.12
CA HIS A 136 -13.82 -0.64 -15.25
C HIS A 136 -14.77 -1.58 -14.50
N LYS A 137 -15.26 -2.57 -15.25
CA LYS A 137 -16.29 -3.49 -14.80
C LYS A 137 -15.99 -4.89 -15.28
N ARG A 138 -16.48 -5.86 -14.54
CA ARG A 138 -16.55 -7.26 -14.91
C ARG A 138 -17.47 -7.43 -16.12
N SER A 139 -17.41 -8.58 -16.78
CA SER A 139 -18.24 -8.89 -17.94
C SER A 139 -19.75 -8.89 -17.66
N ASN A 140 -20.15 -9.01 -16.39
CA ASN A 140 -21.55 -8.94 -15.96
C ASN A 140 -22.03 -7.49 -15.70
N GLY A 141 -21.17 -6.49 -15.89
CA GLY A 141 -21.49 -5.07 -15.69
C GLY A 141 -21.27 -4.55 -14.27
N GLU A 142 -20.89 -5.41 -13.31
CA GLU A 142 -20.57 -5.00 -11.95
C GLU A 142 -19.12 -4.49 -11.87
N PRO A 143 -18.83 -3.44 -11.07
CA PRO A 143 -17.46 -2.98 -10.84
C PRO A 143 -16.62 -4.08 -10.16
N PHE A 144 -15.30 -4.02 -10.33
CA PHE A 144 -14.40 -4.87 -9.55
C PHE A 144 -14.43 -4.45 -8.07
N HIS A 145 -14.44 -3.14 -7.83
CA HIS A 145 -14.48 -2.45 -6.55
C HIS A 145 -15.71 -1.52 -6.49
N PRO A 146 -16.83 -1.97 -5.91
CA PRO A 146 -18.03 -1.16 -5.77
C PRO A 146 -17.84 0.03 -4.82
N LYS A 147 -18.49 1.16 -5.13
CA LYS A 147 -18.48 2.36 -4.28
C LYS A 147 -19.04 2.05 -2.88
N GLY A 148 -18.37 2.54 -1.85
CA GLY A 148 -18.75 2.34 -0.44
C GLY A 148 -18.15 1.10 0.21
N ILE A 149 -17.30 0.36 -0.51
CA ILE A 149 -16.66 -0.86 0.01
C ILE A 149 -15.17 -0.63 0.31
N GLY A 150 -14.38 -0.21 -0.67
CA GLY A 150 -12.93 0.00 -0.49
C GLY A 150 -12.60 1.34 0.18
N ASN A 151 -11.48 1.37 0.89
CA ASN A 151 -10.87 2.59 1.40
C ASN A 151 -9.50 2.81 0.74
N ALA A 152 -9.29 4.03 0.24
CA ALA A 152 -7.97 4.64 0.27
C ALA A 152 -7.75 5.23 1.69
N TYR A 153 -6.49 5.41 2.08
CA TYR A 153 -6.16 5.98 3.38
C TYR A 153 -5.17 7.12 3.27
N LEU A 154 -5.50 8.25 3.89
CA LEU A 154 -4.57 9.36 4.09
C LEU A 154 -4.01 9.30 5.52
N LEU A 155 -2.71 9.07 5.63
CA LEU A 155 -1.97 8.97 6.89
C LEU A 155 -1.22 10.27 7.16
N GLY A 156 -1.28 10.76 8.40
CA GLY A 156 -0.41 11.82 8.91
C GLY A 156 0.79 11.21 9.63
N ILE A 157 1.99 11.34 9.06
CA ILE A 157 3.24 10.82 9.64
C ILE A 157 4.19 11.99 9.89
N GLY A 158 4.29 12.43 11.14
CA GLY A 158 4.94 13.70 11.50
C GLY A 158 4.31 14.87 10.73
N ASP A 159 5.10 15.58 9.93
CA ASP A 159 4.62 16.65 9.05
C ASP A 159 4.18 16.20 7.65
N LEU A 160 4.31 14.91 7.32
CA LEU A 160 3.97 14.35 6.02
C LEU A 160 2.53 13.85 5.94
N LYS A 161 1.89 14.06 4.78
CA LYS A 161 0.65 13.40 4.38
C LYS A 161 0.93 12.33 3.32
N VAL A 162 0.68 11.08 3.68
CA VAL A 162 0.92 9.91 2.83
C VAL A 162 -0.39 9.27 2.42
N LEU A 163 -0.69 9.24 1.12
CA LEU A 163 -1.88 8.60 0.56
C LEU A 163 -1.57 7.18 0.09
N ILE A 164 -2.32 6.21 0.61
CA ILE A 164 -2.42 4.85 0.09
C ILE A 164 -3.71 4.73 -0.72
N GLY A 165 -3.61 4.54 -2.03
CA GLY A 165 -4.76 4.57 -2.94
C GLY A 165 -5.73 3.39 -2.78
N GLY A 166 -5.25 2.24 -2.29
CA GLY A 166 -5.97 0.97 -2.40
C GLY A 166 -6.29 0.67 -3.87
N ASP A 167 -7.37 -0.08 -4.09
CA ASP A 167 -7.88 -0.33 -5.43
C ASP A 167 -8.98 0.66 -5.79
N THR A 168 -8.62 1.60 -6.66
CA THR A 168 -9.48 2.71 -7.09
C THR A 168 -9.19 3.11 -8.53
N GLU A 169 -10.16 3.77 -9.13
CA GLU A 169 -9.94 4.65 -10.28
C GLU A 169 -9.64 6.08 -9.84
N ASN A 170 -9.49 6.99 -10.80
CA ASN A 170 -9.29 8.44 -10.63
C ASN A 170 -10.57 9.15 -10.13
N VAL A 171 -11.12 8.66 -9.02
CA VAL A 171 -12.39 9.10 -8.45
C VAL A 171 -12.32 10.56 -7.99
N PRO A 172 -13.45 11.31 -8.03
CA PRO A 172 -13.48 12.71 -7.62
C PRO A 172 -12.95 12.96 -6.21
N GLU A 173 -13.17 12.02 -5.29
CA GLU A 173 -12.73 12.11 -3.91
C GLU A 173 -11.20 12.10 -3.78
N ILE A 174 -10.49 11.26 -4.53
CA ILE A 174 -9.01 11.23 -4.59
C ILE A 174 -8.49 12.49 -5.29
N LYS A 175 -9.10 12.88 -6.42
CA LYS A 175 -8.71 14.08 -7.18
C LYS A 175 -8.87 15.38 -6.37
N ALA A 176 -9.78 15.39 -5.39
CA ALA A 176 -10.05 16.55 -4.55
C ALA A 176 -9.02 16.74 -3.42
N LEU A 177 -8.20 15.73 -3.12
CA LEU A 177 -7.14 15.83 -2.11
C LEU A 177 -6.11 16.91 -2.47
N LYS A 178 -5.52 17.51 -1.44
CA LYS A 178 -4.56 18.62 -1.54
C LYS A 178 -3.46 18.46 -0.50
N ASP A 179 -2.33 19.11 -0.77
CA ASP A 179 -1.16 19.13 0.09
C ASP A 179 -0.68 17.72 0.44
N ILE A 180 -0.57 16.87 -0.58
CA ILE A 180 -0.13 15.47 -0.43
C ILE A 180 1.37 15.42 -0.66
N ASP A 181 2.11 14.88 0.30
CA ASP A 181 3.56 14.76 0.19
C ASP A 181 3.93 13.52 -0.61
N ILE A 182 3.29 12.39 -0.30
CA ILE A 182 3.57 11.10 -0.93
C ILE A 182 2.25 10.45 -1.30
N ALA A 183 2.13 9.95 -2.54
CA ALA A 183 0.96 9.19 -2.99
C ALA A 183 1.36 7.87 -3.65
N PHE A 184 0.65 6.81 -3.28
CA PHE A 184 0.67 5.50 -3.94
C PHE A 184 -0.64 5.32 -4.69
N LEU A 185 -0.60 5.24 -6.02
CA LEU A 185 -1.79 5.09 -6.86
C LEU A 185 -1.73 3.79 -7.68
N PRO A 186 -2.80 2.97 -7.67
CA PRO A 186 -2.80 1.66 -8.34
C PRO A 186 -2.82 1.84 -9.86
N MET A 187 -2.21 0.94 -10.63
CA MET A 187 -2.08 1.12 -12.09
C MET A 187 -2.13 -0.20 -12.87
N ASN A 188 -3.05 -1.10 -12.51
CA ASN A 188 -3.28 -2.35 -13.23
C ASN A 188 -4.68 -2.48 -13.84
N LEU A 189 -4.72 -2.96 -15.07
CA LEU A 189 -5.97 -3.30 -15.73
C LEU A 189 -6.29 -4.81 -15.59
N PRO A 190 -7.58 -5.16 -15.54
CA PRO A 190 -8.76 -4.30 -15.61
C PRO A 190 -9.26 -3.80 -14.23
N TYR A 191 -8.45 -3.90 -13.18
CA TYR A 191 -8.92 -3.77 -11.79
C TYR A 191 -8.97 -2.32 -11.30
N THR A 192 -8.01 -1.50 -11.71
CA THR A 192 -7.77 -0.14 -11.17
C THR A 192 -7.64 0.90 -12.29
N MET A 193 -6.47 1.52 -12.49
CA MET A 193 -6.27 2.64 -13.42
C MET A 193 -5.35 2.29 -14.59
N THR A 194 -5.57 2.96 -15.73
CA THR A 194 -4.55 3.11 -16.77
C THR A 194 -3.49 4.15 -16.35
N PRO A 195 -2.31 4.20 -16.99
CA PRO A 195 -1.36 5.30 -16.78
C PRO A 195 -1.96 6.69 -16.97
N GLU A 196 -2.87 6.88 -17.93
CA GLU A 196 -3.55 8.17 -18.14
C GLU A 196 -4.50 8.53 -17.00
N MET A 197 -5.21 7.55 -16.43
CA MET A 197 -6.07 7.79 -15.28
C MET A 197 -5.23 8.16 -14.04
N VAL A 198 -4.10 7.50 -13.83
CA VAL A 198 -3.14 7.88 -12.76
C VAL A 198 -2.61 9.29 -13.01
N ALA A 199 -2.21 9.62 -14.24
CA ALA A 199 -1.74 10.96 -14.58
C ALA A 199 -2.82 12.04 -14.38
N ASP A 200 -4.07 11.77 -14.71
CA ASP A 200 -5.20 12.67 -14.44
C ASP A 200 -5.44 12.88 -12.93
N ALA A 201 -5.38 11.81 -12.14
CA ALA A 201 -5.47 11.90 -10.68
C ALA A 201 -4.31 12.72 -10.09
N ALA A 202 -3.09 12.42 -10.51
CA ALA A 202 -1.88 13.10 -10.07
C ALA A 202 -1.90 14.59 -10.43
N ARG A 203 -2.32 14.96 -11.64
CA ARG A 203 -2.44 16.37 -12.03
C ARG A 203 -3.47 17.14 -11.20
N ALA A 204 -4.56 16.49 -10.82
CA ALA A 204 -5.59 17.12 -9.98
C ALA A 204 -5.13 17.28 -8.52
N MET A 205 -4.46 16.26 -7.98
CA MET A 205 -4.03 16.19 -6.59
C MET A 205 -2.72 16.94 -6.32
N GLN A 206 -1.82 16.98 -7.30
CA GLN A 206 -0.46 17.54 -7.23
C GLN A 206 0.34 17.00 -6.02
N PRO A 207 0.57 15.68 -5.89
CA PRO A 207 1.44 15.16 -4.86
C PRO A 207 2.90 15.55 -5.14
N LYS A 208 3.70 15.79 -4.08
CA LYS A 208 5.14 16.06 -4.28
C LYS A 208 5.86 14.84 -4.85
N ILE A 209 5.54 13.65 -4.35
CA ILE A 209 6.08 12.37 -4.80
C ILE A 209 4.96 11.41 -5.14
N LEU A 210 5.05 10.77 -6.30
CA LEU A 210 4.11 9.77 -6.79
C LEU A 210 4.80 8.44 -7.03
N TYR A 211 4.30 7.39 -6.39
CA TYR A 211 4.63 6.00 -6.69
C TYR A 211 3.45 5.35 -7.42
N PRO A 212 3.58 4.96 -8.70
CA PRO A 212 2.70 3.93 -9.23
C PRO A 212 3.01 2.63 -8.49
N TYR A 213 1.96 1.98 -7.99
CA TYR A 213 2.05 0.66 -7.36
C TYR A 213 0.94 -0.24 -7.91
N HIS A 214 0.87 -1.50 -7.48
CA HIS A 214 -0.16 -2.44 -7.90
C HIS A 214 -0.34 -2.42 -9.43
N PHE A 215 0.78 -2.42 -10.18
CA PHE A 215 0.77 -2.14 -11.61
C PHE A 215 0.88 -3.42 -12.47
N GLY A 216 1.13 -4.57 -11.87
CA GLY A 216 1.18 -5.87 -12.52
C GLY A 216 2.17 -5.91 -13.67
N GLN A 217 1.65 -5.91 -14.89
CA GLN A 217 2.45 -5.93 -16.12
C GLN A 217 2.35 -4.61 -16.90
N THR A 218 1.65 -3.61 -16.37
CA THR A 218 1.61 -2.27 -16.96
C THR A 218 3.00 -1.66 -16.93
N ASP A 219 3.45 -1.05 -18.03
CA ASP A 219 4.74 -0.38 -18.10
C ASP A 219 4.70 0.95 -17.34
N PRO A 220 5.40 1.09 -16.20
CA PRO A 220 5.36 2.32 -15.42
C PRO A 220 6.07 3.51 -16.08
N GLU A 221 6.90 3.28 -17.10
CA GLU A 221 7.56 4.36 -17.86
C GLU A 221 6.55 5.19 -18.66
N GLU A 222 5.39 4.61 -19.03
CA GLU A 222 4.31 5.37 -19.67
C GLU A 222 3.83 6.52 -18.78
N LEU A 223 3.72 6.29 -17.46
CA LEU A 223 3.34 7.32 -16.50
C LEU A 223 4.40 8.43 -16.39
N VAL A 224 5.69 8.05 -16.37
CA VAL A 224 6.81 9.00 -16.34
C VAL A 224 6.76 9.92 -17.55
N ILE A 225 6.50 9.38 -18.75
CA ILE A 225 6.36 10.15 -19.99
C ILE A 225 5.14 11.07 -19.93
N LEU A 226 4.00 10.58 -19.43
CA LEU A 226 2.76 11.37 -19.32
C LEU A 226 2.91 12.56 -18.36
N LEU A 227 3.72 12.42 -17.30
CA LEU A 227 3.94 13.45 -16.28
C LEU A 227 5.25 14.23 -16.48
N GLN A 228 5.98 14.05 -17.59
CA GLN A 228 7.30 14.65 -17.79
C GLN A 228 7.33 16.19 -17.69
N ASP A 229 6.20 16.86 -17.98
CA ASP A 229 6.07 18.33 -17.92
C ASP A 229 5.61 18.83 -16.53
N GLU A 230 5.16 17.94 -15.65
CA GLU A 230 4.69 18.26 -14.30
C GLU A 230 5.88 18.32 -13.33
N LYS A 231 6.62 19.44 -13.34
CA LYS A 231 7.91 19.56 -12.61
C LYS A 231 7.80 19.50 -11.08
N GLU A 232 6.60 19.69 -10.54
CA GLU A 232 6.33 19.64 -9.10
C GLU A 232 5.97 18.22 -8.62
N ILE A 233 5.80 17.27 -9.53
CA ILE A 233 5.48 15.87 -9.22
C ILE A 233 6.71 15.01 -9.53
N GLU A 234 7.35 14.49 -8.51
CA GLU A 234 8.42 13.51 -8.66
C GLU A 234 7.83 12.09 -8.77
N VAL A 235 7.86 11.51 -9.96
CA VAL A 235 7.45 10.11 -10.17
C VAL A 235 8.61 9.18 -9.83
N ARG A 236 8.40 8.23 -8.92
CA ARG A 236 9.40 7.23 -8.51
C ARG A 236 8.90 5.82 -8.79
N ILE A 237 9.65 5.09 -9.62
CA ILE A 237 9.35 3.69 -9.92
C ILE A 237 10.09 2.78 -8.93
N ARG A 238 9.37 1.84 -8.34
CA ARG A 238 9.88 0.80 -7.43
C ARG A 238 9.27 -0.54 -7.84
N ASP A 239 9.81 -1.63 -7.31
CA ASP A 239 9.34 -2.99 -7.58
C ASP A 239 8.00 -3.25 -6.87
N LEU A 240 6.92 -2.68 -7.44
CA LEU A 240 5.55 -2.69 -6.91
C LEU A 240 4.53 -3.15 -7.99
N GLN A 241 5.00 -4.04 -8.86
CA GLN A 241 4.17 -4.77 -9.82
C GLN A 241 3.11 -5.59 -9.08
#